data_AF-A0A7C2D8M9-F1
#
_entry.id   AF-A0A7C2D8M9-F1
#
_cell.length_a   1.000
_cell.length_b   1.000
_cell.length_c   1.000
_cell.angle_alpha   90.00
_cell.angle_beta   90.00
_cell.angle_gamma   90.00
#
_symmetry.space_group_name_H-M   'P 1'
#
loop_
_entity.id
_entity.type
_entity.pdbx_description
1 polymer ?
#
loop_
_entity_poly.entity_id
_entity_poly.type
_entity_poly.pdbx_seq_one_letter_code
_entity_poly.pdbx_strand_id
1 'polypeptide(L)'
;MAANGAKPMTPEQEMEQAKRLAERYRCEFVDLKSARIDSELFKSIPVDLMFRYNFVPLAATNGELEIALADPRHLNLIDELSILLRKKL
;
A
#
# COMPACT_ATOMS: atom_id res chain seq x y z
N MET A 1 -10.63 10.88 -24.38
CA MET A 1 -12.05 10.80 -23.98
C MET A 1 -12.08 10.25 -22.56
N ALA A 2 -12.53 11.06 -21.62
CA ALA A 2 -12.51 10.80 -20.19
C ALA A 2 -13.60 9.82 -19.76
N ALA A 3 -13.53 9.41 -18.49
CA ALA A 3 -14.43 8.55 -17.71
C ALA A 3 -14.07 7.06 -17.69
N ASN A 4 -12.98 6.74 -16.97
CA ASN A 4 -12.89 5.43 -16.32
C ASN A 4 -13.97 5.43 -15.22
N GLY A 5 -15.16 4.96 -15.58
CA GLY A 5 -16.28 4.80 -14.65
C GLY A 5 -15.92 3.72 -13.65
N ALA A 6 -15.24 4.10 -12.57
CA ALA A 6 -15.28 3.32 -11.34
C ALA A 6 -16.74 3.32 -10.88
N LYS A 7 -17.52 2.34 -11.37
CA LYS A 7 -18.72 1.89 -10.66
C LYS A 7 -18.32 1.75 -9.20
N PRO A 8 -19.14 2.17 -8.22
CA PRO A 8 -18.86 1.87 -6.83
C PRO A 8 -18.76 0.34 -6.72
N MET A 9 -17.53 -0.16 -6.66
CA MET A 9 -17.28 -1.59 -6.48
C MET A 9 -17.79 -1.91 -5.09
N THR A 10 -18.55 -2.99 -4.98
CA THR A 10 -18.89 -3.50 -3.66
C THR A 10 -17.58 -3.89 -2.96
N PRO A 11 -17.51 -3.80 -1.62
CA PRO A 11 -16.31 -4.14 -0.86
C PRO A 11 -15.80 -5.56 -1.19
N GLU A 12 -16.70 -6.47 -1.55
CA GLU A 12 -16.39 -7.82 -2.01
C GLU A 12 -15.61 -7.83 -3.34
N GLN A 13 -16.01 -6.99 -4.30
CA GLN A 13 -15.34 -6.85 -5.59
C GLN A 13 -13.97 -6.16 -5.46
N GLU A 14 -13.84 -5.17 -4.57
CA GLU A 14 -12.55 -4.54 -4.28
C GLU A 14 -11.57 -5.55 -3.69
N MET A 15 -12.06 -6.41 -2.79
CA MET A 15 -11.25 -7.47 -2.18
C MET A 15 -10.82 -8.53 -3.20
N GLU A 16 -11.71 -8.95 -4.10
CA GLU A 16 -11.35 -9.87 -5.18
C GLU A 16 -10.31 -9.25 -6.13
N GLN A 17 -10.48 -7.98 -6.48
CA GLN A 17 -9.53 -7.28 -7.34
C GLN A 17 -8.15 -7.14 -6.69
N ALA A 18 -8.11 -6.80 -5.41
CA ALA A 18 -6.87 -6.71 -4.63
C ALA A 18 -6.18 -8.08 -4.51
N LYS A 19 -6.93 -9.16 -4.29
CA LYS A 19 -6.38 -10.53 -4.31
C LYS A 19 -5.80 -10.90 -5.66
N ARG A 20 -6.52 -10.64 -6.76
CA ARG A 20 -6.01 -10.89 -8.12
C ARG A 20 -4.74 -10.08 -8.43
N LEU A 21 -4.67 -8.84 -7.97
CA LEU A 21 -3.47 -8.00 -8.10
C LEU A 21 -2.31 -8.62 -7.31
N ALA A 22 -2.54 -8.98 -6.04
CA ALA A 22 -1.54 -9.62 -5.20
C ALA A 22 -0.99 -10.91 -5.85
N GLU A 23 -1.86 -11.80 -6.34
CA GLU A 23 -1.45 -13.02 -7.05
C GLU A 23 -0.66 -12.72 -8.33
N ARG A 24 -1.10 -11.73 -9.11
CA ARG A 24 -0.45 -11.35 -10.37
C ARG A 24 0.95 -10.78 -10.16
N TYR A 25 1.13 -9.97 -9.13
CA TYR A 25 2.40 -9.31 -8.80
C TYR A 25 3.23 -10.11 -7.79
N ARG A 26 2.75 -11.30 -7.37
CA ARG A 26 3.35 -12.13 -6.30
C ARG A 26 3.57 -11.34 -5.00
N CYS A 27 2.65 -10.45 -4.68
CA CYS A 27 2.60 -9.74 -3.40
C CYS A 27 1.70 -10.49 -2.43
N GLU A 28 1.90 -10.30 -1.13
CA GLU A 28 0.96 -10.79 -0.12
C GLU A 28 -0.29 -9.90 -0.07
N PHE A 29 -1.47 -10.51 -0.03
CA PHE A 29 -2.70 -9.77 0.25
C PHE A 29 -2.83 -9.59 1.77
N VAL A 30 -2.73 -8.35 2.23
CA VAL A 30 -2.85 -7.98 3.64
C VAL A 30 -4.16 -7.23 3.87
N ASP A 31 -4.99 -7.73 4.80
CA ASP A 31 -6.19 -7.04 5.24
C ASP A 31 -5.85 -6.03 6.35
N LEU A 32 -6.01 -4.73 6.05
CA LEU A 32 -5.69 -3.66 6.99
C LEU A 32 -6.58 -3.66 8.25
N LYS A 33 -7.76 -4.28 8.22
CA LYS A 33 -8.62 -4.36 9.41
C LYS A 33 -8.08 -5.36 10.43
N SER A 34 -7.38 -6.39 9.97
CA SER A 34 -6.81 -7.45 10.82
C SER A 34 -5.30 -7.31 11.01
N ALA A 35 -4.64 -6.51 10.17
CA ALA A 35 -3.19 -6.29 10.23
C ALA A 35 -2.79 -5.61 11.54
N ARG A 36 -1.71 -6.10 12.15
CA ARG A 36 -1.06 -5.41 13.26
C ARG A 36 -0.13 -4.35 12.71
N ILE A 37 -0.58 -3.10 12.80
CA ILE A 37 0.21 -1.95 12.36
C ILE A 37 0.92 -1.35 13.56
N ASP A 38 2.22 -1.12 13.41
CA ASP A 38 3.02 -0.50 14.46
C ASP A 38 2.68 0.99 14.59
N SER A 39 2.16 1.40 15.75
CA SER A 39 1.66 2.76 15.97
C SER A 39 2.76 3.82 15.93
N GLU A 40 4.00 3.43 16.15
CA GLU A 40 5.18 4.31 16.05
C GLU A 40 5.44 4.72 14.59
N LEU A 41 5.07 3.90 13.61
CA LEU A 41 5.25 4.21 12.19
C LEU A 41 4.37 5.36 11.73
N PHE A 42 3.16 5.48 12.27
CA PHE A 42 2.29 6.62 12.02
C PHE A 42 2.85 7.95 12.56
N LYS A 43 3.74 7.90 13.56
CA LYS A 43 4.45 9.09 14.05
C LYS A 43 5.69 9.39 13.21
N SER A 44 6.38 8.35 12.76
CA SER A 44 7.61 8.48 11.97
C SER A 44 7.34 8.88 10.51
N ILE A 45 6.22 8.45 9.94
CA ILE A 45 5.86 8.68 8.54
C ILE A 45 4.70 9.67 8.52
N PRO A 46 4.83 10.82 7.83
CA PRO A 46 3.76 11.79 7.75
C PRO A 46 2.58 11.22 6.98
N VAL A 47 1.38 11.43 7.54
CA VAL A 47 0.11 10.99 6.96
C VAL A 47 -0.09 11.51 5.53
N ASP A 48 0.40 12.71 5.20
CA ASP A 48 0.35 13.26 3.84
C ASP A 48 0.98 12.31 2.80
N LEU A 49 2.12 11.69 3.12
CA LEU A 49 2.74 10.71 2.23
C LEU A 49 1.86 9.46 2.07
N MET A 50 1.30 8.95 3.16
CA MET A 50 0.42 7.77 3.10
C MET A 50 -0.77 7.98 2.16
N PHE A 51 -1.41 9.15 2.25
CA PHE A 51 -2.53 9.50 1.37
C PHE A 51 -2.09 9.79 -0.06
N ARG A 52 -1.01 10.56 -0.23
CA ARG A 52 -0.50 10.94 -1.55
C ARG A 52 -0.10 9.73 -2.38
N TYR A 53 0.53 8.76 -1.73
CA TYR A 53 1.02 7.54 -2.36
C TYR A 53 0.08 6.34 -2.17
N ASN A 54 -1.07 6.53 -1.50
CA ASN A 54 -2.07 5.48 -1.18
C ASN A 54 -1.45 4.19 -0.63
N PHE A 55 -0.58 4.34 0.37
CA PHE A 55 0.04 3.22 1.08
C PHE A 55 -0.16 3.34 2.59
N VAL A 56 -0.05 2.21 3.27
CA VAL A 56 -0.12 2.13 4.73
C VAL A 56 1.09 1.35 5.23
N PRO A 57 1.90 1.89 6.16
CA PRO A 57 3.00 1.12 6.75
C PRO A 57 2.43 0.02 7.64
N LEU A 58 3.01 -1.18 7.59
CA LEU A 58 2.60 -2.32 8.41
C LEU A 58 3.57 -2.50 9.58
N ALA A 59 4.83 -2.73 9.27
CA ALA A 59 5.90 -2.96 10.24
C ALA A 59 7.21 -2.40 9.71
N ALA A 60 8.15 -2.07 10.61
CA ALA A 60 9.52 -1.78 10.22
C ALA A 60 10.48 -2.62 11.05
N THR A 61 11.24 -3.48 10.38
CA THR A 61 12.16 -4.42 11.01
C THR A 61 13.53 -4.28 10.38
N ASN A 62 14.55 -4.06 11.21
CA ASN A 62 15.96 -4.13 10.79
C ASN A 62 16.37 -3.24 9.58
N GLY A 63 15.67 -2.11 9.38
CA GLY A 63 15.91 -1.18 8.26
C GLY A 63 15.06 -1.45 7.02
N GLU A 64 14.22 -2.49 7.05
CA GLU A 64 13.19 -2.79 6.06
C GLU A 64 11.84 -2.25 6.56
N LEU A 65 11.04 -1.69 5.66
CA LEU A 65 9.70 -1.18 5.96
C LEU A 65 8.69 -1.93 5.11
N GLU A 66 7.84 -2.71 5.78
CA GLU A 66 6.72 -3.38 5.14
C GLU A 66 5.59 -2.36 4.93
N ILE A 67 5.12 -2.26 3.69
CA ILE A 67 4.02 -1.37 3.31
C ILE A 67 2.92 -2.15 2.59
N ALA A 68 1.67 -1.79 2.86
CA ALA A 68 0.51 -2.22 2.09
C ALA A 68 0.20 -1.15 1.05
N LEU A 69 0.10 -1.57 -0.21
CA LEU A 69 -0.23 -0.70 -1.35
C LEU A 69 -1.61 -1.07 -1.88
N ALA A 70 -2.45 -0.06 -2.15
CA ALA A 70 -3.71 -0.29 -2.86
C ALA A 70 -3.47 -0.72 -4.31
N ASP A 71 -2.38 -0.26 -4.92
CA ASP A 71 -2.06 -0.54 -6.32
C ASP A 71 -0.55 -0.71 -6.56
N PRO A 72 -0.06 -1.96 -6.75
CA PRO A 72 1.37 -2.22 -6.94
C PRO A 72 1.89 -1.86 -8.34
N ARG A 73 1.04 -1.33 -9.24
CA ARG A 73 1.45 -1.00 -10.62
C ARG A 73 2.37 0.21 -10.70
N HIS A 74 2.41 1.02 -9.66
CA HIS A 74 3.19 2.25 -9.61
C HIS A 74 4.59 2.01 -9.04
N LEU A 75 5.44 1.25 -9.74
CA LEU A 75 6.81 0.97 -9.32
C LEU A 75 7.63 2.25 -9.04
N ASN A 76 7.40 3.32 -9.81
CA ASN A 76 8.07 4.61 -9.59
C ASN A 76 7.76 5.20 -8.21
N LEU A 77 6.54 5.01 -7.71
CA LEU A 77 6.13 5.50 -6.39
C LEU A 77 6.83 4.72 -5.28
N ILE A 78 7.02 3.42 -5.47
CA ILE A 78 7.75 2.55 -4.53
C ILE A 78 9.21 3.00 -4.45
N ASP A 79 9.84 3.23 -5.60
CA ASP A 79 11.22 3.72 -5.66
C ASP A 79 11.38 5.07 -4.94
N GLU A 80 10.51 6.05 -5.23
CA GLU A 80 10.51 7.34 -4.53
C GLU A 80 10.31 7.20 -3.02
N LEU A 81 9.36 6.37 -2.58
CA LEU A 81 9.13 6.12 -1.15
C LEU A 81 10.36 5.52 -0.48
N SER A 82 11.06 4.58 -1.13
CA SER A 82 12.28 3.97 -0.60
C SER A 82 13.37 5.02 -0.36
N ILE A 83 13.50 5.99 -1.27
CA ILE A 83 14.46 7.09 -1.19
C ILE A 83 14.07 8.07 -0.09
N LEU A 84 12.80 8.48 -0.05
CA LEU A 84 12.27 9.43 0.95
C LEU A 84 12.39 8.88 2.37
N LEU A 85 12.06 7.60 2.56
CA LEU A 85 12.10 6.94 3.85
C LEU A 85 13.50 6.44 4.21
N ARG A 86 14.43 6.43 3.25
CA ARG A 86 15.78 5.85 3.36
C ARG A 86 15.76 4.42 3.90
N LYS A 87 14.74 3.65 3.53
CA LYS A 87 14.52 2.26 3.95
C LYS A 87 14.31 1.38 2.72
N LYS A 88 14.62 0.10 2.85
CA LYS A 88 14.24 -0.90 1.84
C LYS A 88 12.77 -1.26 1.99
N LEU A 89 12.07 -1.37 0.85
CA LEU A 89 10.67 -1.74 0.72
C LEU A 89 10.56 -3.09 0.01
#